data_AF-A0A2A4T8Q7-F1
#
_entry.id   AF-A0A2A4T8Q7-F1
#
_cell.length_a   1.000
_cell.length_b   1.000
_cell.length_c   1.000
_cell.angle_alpha   90.00
_cell.angle_beta   90.00
_cell.angle_gamma   90.00
#
_symmetry.space_group_name_H-M   'P 1'
#
loop_
_entity.id
_entity.type
_entity.pdbx_description
1 polymer ?
#
loop_
_entity_poly.entity_id
_entity_poly.type
_entity_poly.pdbx_seq_one_letter_code
_entity_poly.pdbx_strand_id
1 'polypeptide(L)' 'MKKLLFLILLVGIAVAGIKYVEPVKDMARNYLPAQVLELIGETPKGILERGMDQIKDKTQELLNQ' A
#
# COMPACT_ATOMS: atom_id res chain seq x y z
N MET A 1 29.45 9.00 -4.91
CA MET A 1 28.63 9.38 -6.08
C MET A 1 27.88 8.18 -6.69
N LYS A 2 28.55 7.13 -7.16
CA LYS A 2 27.88 5.96 -7.79
C LYS A 2 26.83 5.25 -6.90
N LYS A 3 27.09 5.13 -5.59
CA LYS A 3 26.16 4.50 -4.63
C LYS A 3 24.87 5.28 -4.39
N LEU A 4 24.91 6.61 -4.51
CA LEU A 4 23.75 7.48 -4.30
C LEU A 4 22.76 7.38 -5.46
N LEU A 5 23.27 7.33 -6.70
CA LEU A 5 22.46 7.09 -7.90
C LEU A 5 21.77 5.73 -7.86
N PHE A 6 22.44 4.71 -7.32
CA PHE A 6 21.87 3.37 -7.17
C PHE A 6 20.69 3.34 -6.18
N LEU A 7 20.80 4.07 -5.08
CA LEU A 7 19.71 4.23 -4.11
C LEU A 7 18.50 4.93 -4.72
N ILE A 8 18.71 6.02 -5.46
CA ILE A 8 17.62 6.75 -6.11
C ILE A 8 16.91 5.87 -7.15
N LEU A 9 17.68 5.09 -7.92
CA LEU A 9 17.13 4.13 -8.90
C LEU A 9 16.25 3.07 -8.21
N LEU A 10 16.73 2.49 -7.10
CA LEU A 10 15.98 1.49 -6.32
C LEU A 10 14.67 2.05 -5.79
N VAL A 11 14.69 3.27 -5.25
CA VAL A 11 13.49 3.94 -4.75
C VAL A 11 12.52 4.20 -5.90
N GLY A 12 12.99 4.66 -7.06
CA GLY A 12 12.15 4.87 -8.24
C GLY A 12 11.44 3.60 -8.72
N ILE A 13 12.15 2.46 -8.75
CA ILE A 13 11.57 1.16 -9.11
C ILE A 13 10.55 0.71 -8.07
N ALA A 14 10.83 0.89 -6.77
CA ALA A 14 9.90 0.54 -5.71
C ALA A 14 8.59 1.35 -5.80
N VAL A 15 8.67 2.66 -6.05
CA VAL A 15 7.50 3.53 -6.25
C VAL A 15 6.70 3.11 -7.48
N ALA A 16 7.37 2.80 -8.59
CA ALA A 16 6.71 2.28 -9.78
C ALA A 16 6.01 0.94 -9.49
N GLY A 17 6.66 0.03 -8.77
CA GLY A 17 6.07 -1.24 -8.35
C GLY A 17 4.80 -1.06 -7.52
N ILE A 18 4.80 -0.12 -6.57
CA ILE A 18 3.61 0.17 -5.76
C ILE A 18 2.46 0.74 -6.61
N LYS A 19 2.76 1.57 -7.60
CA LYS A 19 1.75 2.23 -8.44
C LYS A 19 1.13 1.30 -9.49
N TYR A 20 1.94 0.46 -10.13
CA TYR A 20 1.52 -0.36 -11.27
C TYR A 20 1.06 -1.76 -10.90
N VAL A 21 1.35 -2.23 -9.68
CA VAL A 21 0.96 -3.57 -9.23
C VAL A 21 -0.18 -3.44 -8.22
N GLU A 22 -1.41 -3.72 -8.63
CA GLU A 22 -2.62 -3.60 -7.80
C GLU A 22 -2.52 -4.24 -6.40
N PRO A 23 -2.05 -5.50 -6.24
CA PRO A 23 -1.94 -6.08 -4.89
C PRO A 23 -0.91 -5.36 -4.02
N VAL A 24 0.14 -4.79 -4.62
CA VAL A 24 1.14 -3.98 -3.89
C VAL A 24 0.56 -2.61 -3.55
N LYS A 25 -0.29 -2.05 -4.42
CA LYS A 25 -1.00 -0.79 -4.18
C LYS A 25 -1.97 -0.92 -2.99
N ASP A 26 -2.72 -2.00 -2.91
CA ASP A 26 -3.62 -2.26 -1.78
C ASP A 26 -2.85 -2.49 -0.48
N MET A 27 -1.76 -3.27 -0.53
CA MET A 27 -0.87 -3.42 0.62
C MET A 27 -0.27 -2.07 1.03
N ALA A 28 0.20 -1.27 0.09
CA ALA A 28 0.75 0.05 0.35
C ALA A 28 -0.28 0.96 1.03
N ARG A 29 -1.52 0.99 0.54
CA ARG A 29 -2.61 1.78 1.14
C ARG A 29 -2.98 1.34 2.56
N ASN A 30 -2.72 0.09 2.91
CA ASN A 30 -2.99 -0.49 4.23
C ASN A 30 -1.83 -0.32 5.22
N TYR A 31 -0.59 -0.42 4.75
CA TYR A 31 0.61 -0.48 5.62
C TYR A 31 1.48 0.78 5.57
N LEU A 32 1.44 1.56 4.49
CA LEU A 32 2.27 2.75 4.37
C LEU A 32 1.62 3.97 5.06
N PRO A 33 2.44 4.84 5.67
CA PRO A 33 1.96 6.10 6.22
C PRO A 33 1.36 6.98 5.11
N ALA A 34 0.38 7.82 5.49
CA ALA A 34 -0.25 8.77 4.58
C ALA A 34 0.77 9.65 3.84
N GLN A 35 1.86 10.05 4.52
CA GLN A 35 2.91 10.89 3.92
C GLN A 35 3.63 10.18 2.76
N VAL A 36 3.81 8.85 2.86
CA VAL A 36 4.46 8.05 1.82
C VAL A 36 3.50 7.81 0.67
N LEU A 37 2.22 7.58 0.95
CA LEU A 37 1.17 7.43 -0.05
C LEU A 37 0.98 8.72 -0.85
N GLU A 38 0.91 9.86 -0.18
CA GLU A 38 0.84 11.18 -0.84
C GLU A 38 2.07 11.44 -1.71
N LEU A 39 3.27 11.06 -1.25
CA LEU A 39 4.51 11.21 -2.03
C LEU A 39 4.50 10.40 -3.34
N ILE A 40 3.81 9.26 -3.36
CA ILE A 40 3.67 8.43 -4.56
C ILE A 40 2.38 8.69 -5.35
N GLY A 41 1.57 9.67 -4.93
CA GLY A 41 0.31 10.05 -5.57
C GLY A 41 -0.86 9.09 -5.29
N GLU A 42 -0.78 8.32 -4.22
CA GLU A 42 -1.81 7.38 -3.77
C GLU A 42 -2.52 7.93 -2.52
N THR A 43 -3.79 7.58 -2.36
CA THR A 43 -4.60 8.03 -1.22
C THR A 43 -4.69 6.91 -0.19
N PRO A 44 -4.47 7.17 1.11
CA PRO A 44 -4.68 6.18 2.15
C PRO A 44 -6.13 5.72 2.18
N LYS A 45 -6.35 4.42 2.40
CA LYS A 45 -7.71 3.89 2.62
C LYS A 45 -8.35 4.61 3.79
N GLY A 46 -9.60 5.04 3.60
CA GLY A 46 -10.37 5.72 4.64
C GLY A 46 -10.59 4.82 5.86
N ILE A 47 -10.87 5.42 7.02
CA ILE A 47 -11.19 4.66 8.25
C ILE A 47 -12.42 3.75 8.01
N LEU A 48 -13.37 4.21 7.19
CA LEU A 48 -14.56 3.43 6.81
C LEU A 48 -14.23 2.22 5.94
N GLU A 49 -13.36 2.37 4.93
CA GLU A 49 -12.94 1.25 4.06
C GLU A 49 -12.16 0.21 4.86
N ARG A 50 -11.27 0.64 5.75
CA ARG A 50 -10.55 -0.26 6.66
C ARG A 50 -11.48 -0.99 7.62
N GLY A 51 -12.51 -0.32 8.13
CA GLY A 51 -13.52 -0.96 8.98
C GLY A 51 -14.35 -2.00 8.24
N MET A 52 -14.75 -1.70 6.99
CA MET A 52 -15.45 -2.66 6.13
C MET A 52 -14.62 -3.88 5.78
N ASP A 53 -13.33 -3.70 5.43
CA ASP A 53 -12.42 -4.81 5.15
C ASP A 53 -12.27 -5.73 6.38
N GLN A 54 -12.12 -5.16 7.59
CA GLN A 54 -12.07 -5.96 8.82
C GLN A 54 -13.36 -6.70 9.14
N ILE A 55 -14.52 -6.08 8.90
CA ILE A 55 -15.83 -6.72 9.10
C ILE A 55 -15.98 -7.87 8.11
N LYS A 56 -15.60 -7.66 6.84
CA LYS A 56 -15.63 -8.69 5.80
C LYS A 56 -14.73 -9.87 6.16
N ASP A 57 -13.50 -9.62 6.59
CA ASP A 57 -12.56 -10.66 7.00
C ASP A 57 -13.09 -11.46 8.19
N LYS A 58 -13.59 -10.78 9.24
CA LYS A 58 -14.22 -11.44 10.39
C LYS A 58 -15.48 -12.23 10.01
N THR A 59 -16.28 -11.72 9.09
CA THR A 59 -17.51 -12.41 8.63
C THR A 59 -17.15 -13.65 7.83
N GLN A 60 -16.09 -13.59 7.01
CA GLN A 60 -15.59 -14.74 6.26
C GLN A 60 -14.98 -15.81 7.17
N GLU A 61 -14.29 -15.41 8.24
CA GLU A 61 -13.77 -16.31 9.28
C GLU A 61 -14.90 -17.05 10.01
N LEU A 62 -15.98 -16.34 10.34
CA LEU A 62 -17.17 -16.91 11.00
C LEU A 62 -17.99 -17.83 10.08
N LEU A 63 -18.01 -17.56 8.76
CA LEU A 63 -18.72 -18.39 7.78
C LEU A 63 -18.01 -19.70 7.42
N ASN A 64 -16.70 -19.76 7.66
CA ASN A 64 -15.87 -20.94 7.41
C ASN A 64 -15.62 -21.79 8.68
N GLN A 65 -16.20 -21.40 9.83
CA GLN A 65 -16.34 -22.24 11.03
C GLN A 65 -17.61 -23.08 10.95
#